data_AF-A0A359LN35-F1
#
_entry.id   AF-A0A359LN35-F1
#
_cell.length_a   1.000
_cell.length_b   1.000
_cell.length_c   1.000
_cell.angle_alpha   90.00
_cell.angle_beta   90.00
_cell.angle_gamma   90.00
#
_symmetry.space_group_name_H-M   'P 1'
#
loop_
_entity.id
_entity.type
_entity.pdbx_description
1 polymer ?
#
loop_
_entity_poly.entity_id
_entity_poly.type
_entity_poly.pdbx_seq_one_letter_code
_entity_poly.pdbx_strand_id
1 'polypeptide(L)'
;FRVRNDTAAALALPLRIALRNLTPGVTVVNASGATDVFGGSTPFVNLTNSIAPGATVSITVYFTAPTGTTISFSESLYQGDF
;
A
#
# COMPACT_ATOMS: atom_id res chain seq x y z
N PHE A 1 -5.31 3.72 5.67
CA PHE A 1 -4.32 4.17 6.68
C PHE A 1 -3.68 5.49 6.25
N ARG A 2 -2.82 6.10 7.08
CA ARG A 2 -2.16 7.40 6.79
C ARG A 2 -0.65 7.21 6.65
N VAL A 3 -0.04 7.90 5.69
CA VAL A 3 1.41 7.94 5.49
C VAL A 3 1.88 9.37 5.64
N ARG A 4 2.87 9.60 6.49
CA ARG A 4 3.53 10.89 6.67
C ARG A 4 4.94 10.82 6.11
N ASN A 5 5.34 11.82 5.33
CA ASN A 5 6.72 11.94 4.89
C ASN A 5 7.52 12.74 5.93
N ASP A 6 8.31 12.05 6.74
CA ASP A 6 9.19 12.68 7.74
C ASP A 6 10.61 12.96 7.21
N THR A 7 10.84 12.75 5.91
CA THR A 7 12.12 13.10 5.27
C THR A 7 12.16 14.58 4.89
N ALA A 8 13.36 15.09 4.61
CA ALA A 8 13.55 16.46 4.15
C ALA A 8 13.23 16.67 2.65
N ALA A 9 13.01 15.59 1.89
CA ALA A 9 12.78 15.61 0.45
C ALA A 9 11.37 15.11 0.11
N ALA A 10 10.81 15.55 -1.03
CA ALA A 10 9.54 15.03 -1.49
C ALA A 10 9.67 13.56 -1.90
N LEU A 11 8.72 12.72 -1.49
CA LEU A 11 8.57 11.39 -2.06
C LEU A 11 7.88 11.54 -3.42
N ALA A 12 8.66 11.42 -4.48
CA ALA A 12 8.21 11.57 -5.86
C ALA A 12 7.59 10.27 -6.38
N LEU A 13 6.72 10.39 -7.38
CA LEU A 13 6.18 9.25 -8.11
C LEU A 13 7.29 8.57 -8.95
N PRO A 14 7.14 7.27 -9.28
CA PRO A 14 6.07 6.36 -8.87
C PRO A 14 6.16 5.93 -7.39
N LEU A 15 5.01 5.92 -6.71
CA LEU A 15 4.87 5.44 -5.34
C LEU A 15 3.86 4.29 -5.30
N ARG A 16 4.17 3.22 -4.56
CA ARG A 16 3.24 2.11 -4.31
C ARG A 16 3.25 1.73 -2.83
N ILE A 17 2.12 1.24 -2.34
CA ILE A 17 2.03 0.62 -1.02
C ILE A 17 1.66 -0.84 -1.18
N ALA A 18 2.55 -1.71 -0.73
CA ALA A 18 2.35 -3.15 -0.68
C ALA A 18 1.74 -3.56 0.66
N LEU A 19 0.82 -4.52 0.62
CA LEU A 19 0.14 -5.07 1.78
C LEU A 19 0.61 -6.51 1.99
N ARG A 20 1.61 -6.67 2.84
CA ARG A 20 2.28 -7.94 3.13
C ARG A 20 1.59 -8.71 4.25
N ASN A 21 1.80 -10.02 4.25
CA ASN A 21 1.23 -10.91 5.27
C ASN A 21 -0.30 -10.71 5.42
N LEU A 22 -0.97 -10.44 4.30
CA LEU A 22 -2.42 -10.25 4.29
C LEU A 22 -3.08 -11.54 4.79
N THR A 23 -4.06 -11.38 5.68
CA THR A 23 -4.78 -12.51 6.25
C THR A 23 -5.31 -13.44 5.15
N PRO A 24 -5.08 -14.77 5.23
CA PRO A 24 -5.54 -15.70 4.22
C PRO A 24 -7.05 -15.57 3.96
N GLY A 25 -7.44 -15.61 2.69
CA GLY A 25 -8.83 -15.44 2.26
C GLY A 25 -9.30 -13.99 2.15
N VAL A 26 -8.50 -13.02 2.62
CA VAL A 26 -8.76 -11.60 2.38
C VAL A 26 -8.16 -11.17 1.05
N THR A 27 -8.91 -10.39 0.27
CA THR A 27 -8.44 -9.79 -0.99
C THR A 27 -8.57 -8.27 -0.94
N VAL A 28 -7.75 -7.59 -1.76
CA VAL A 28 -7.74 -6.13 -1.87
C VAL A 28 -8.44 -5.74 -3.16
N VAL A 29 -9.58 -5.07 -3.04
CA VAL A 29 -10.49 -4.79 -4.16
C VAL A 29 -9.92 -3.75 -5.11
N ASN A 30 -9.29 -2.70 -4.57
CA ASN A 30 -8.68 -1.63 -5.36
C ASN A 30 -7.17 -1.82 -5.54
N ALA A 31 -6.69 -3.07 -5.53
CA ALA A 31 -5.29 -3.35 -5.81
C ALA A 31 -4.94 -2.96 -7.26
N SER A 32 -3.80 -2.32 -7.45
CA SER A 32 -3.20 -2.08 -8.76
C SER A 32 -2.53 -3.34 -9.32
N GLY A 33 -2.19 -4.30 -8.45
CA GLY A 33 -1.69 -5.62 -8.83
C GLY A 33 -1.60 -6.57 -7.64
N ALA A 34 -1.40 -7.86 -7.92
CA ALA A 34 -1.40 -8.94 -6.91
C ALA A 34 0.00 -9.34 -6.40
N THR A 35 1.06 -8.84 -7.05
CA THR A 35 2.46 -9.16 -6.76
C THR A 35 3.28 -7.88 -6.72
N ASP A 36 3.93 -7.60 -5.59
CA ASP A 36 4.81 -6.44 -5.44
C ASP A 36 6.18 -6.69 -6.11
N VAL A 37 7.10 -5.73 -5.99
CA VAL A 37 8.43 -5.81 -6.63
C VAL A 37 9.36 -6.87 -6.05
N PHE A 38 8.99 -7.48 -4.93
CA PHE A 38 9.73 -8.57 -4.29
C PHE A 38 9.10 -9.94 -4.55
N GLY A 39 8.01 -9.99 -5.32
CA GLY A 39 7.33 -11.23 -5.68
C GLY A 39 6.29 -11.69 -4.64
N GLY A 40 5.76 -12.90 -4.88
CA GLY A 40 4.74 -13.52 -4.03
C GLY A 40 3.32 -12.94 -4.19
N SER A 41 2.42 -13.38 -3.31
CA SER A 41 1.04 -12.88 -3.24
C SER A 41 0.96 -11.64 -2.34
N THR A 42 1.54 -10.55 -2.82
CA THR A 42 1.60 -9.26 -2.12
C THR A 42 0.84 -8.21 -2.93
N PRO A 43 -0.47 -8.00 -2.68
CA PRO A 43 -1.22 -6.98 -3.38
C PRO A 43 -0.68 -5.58 -3.06
N PHE A 44 -0.69 -4.69 -4.04
CA PHE A 44 -0.24 -3.31 -3.88
C PHE A 44 -1.21 -2.30 -4.50
N VAL A 45 -1.15 -1.07 -4.01
CA VAL A 45 -1.91 0.07 -4.53
C VAL A 45 -0.92 1.15 -4.97
N ASN A 46 -1.05 1.63 -6.21
CA ASN A 46 -0.29 2.77 -6.69
C ASN A 46 -0.86 4.08 -6.14
N LEU A 47 0.01 4.96 -5.69
CA LEU A 47 -0.34 6.32 -5.30
C LEU A 47 -0.25 7.21 -6.53
N THR A 48 -1.21 8.13 -6.64
CA THR A 48 -1.32 9.06 -7.77
C THR A 48 -0.70 10.42 -7.49
N ASN A 49 -0.25 10.67 -6.25
CA ASN A 49 0.32 11.93 -5.82
C ASN A 49 1.67 11.71 -5.13
N SER A 50 2.58 12.66 -5.32
CA SER A 50 3.78 12.78 -4.49
C SER A 50 3.42 13.20 -3.06
N ILE A 51 4.35 13.00 -2.13
CA ILE A 51 4.18 13.38 -0.73
C ILE A 51 5.29 14.38 -0.37
N ALA A 52 4.93 15.66 -0.24
CA ALA A 52 5.87 16.71 0.15
C ALA A 52 6.46 16.45 1.56
N PRO A 53 7.63 17.03 1.91
CA PRO A 53 8.18 16.96 3.26
C PRO A 53 7.17 17.42 4.32
N GLY A 54 7.02 16.64 5.40
CA GLY A 54 6.08 16.91 6.49
C GLY A 54 4.59 16.66 6.14
N ALA A 55 4.26 16.39 4.88
CA ALA A 55 2.89 16.15 4.47
C ALA A 55 2.41 14.76 4.90
N THR A 56 1.10 14.65 5.18
CA THR A 56 0.42 13.38 5.43
C THR A 56 -0.62 13.14 4.36
N VAL A 57 -0.61 11.95 3.77
CA VAL A 57 -1.63 11.48 2.83
C VAL A 57 -2.44 10.36 3.44
N SER A 58 -3.73 10.31 3.10
CA SER A 58 -4.61 9.20 3.47
C SER A 58 -4.74 8.25 2.29
N ILE A 59 -4.49 6.96 2.51
CA ILE A 59 -4.72 5.89 1.54
C ILE A 59 -5.93 5.09 1.98
N THR A 60 -6.92 5.01 1.09
CA THR A 60 -8.10 4.17 1.26
C THR A 60 -7.89 2.85 0.53
N VAL A 61 -8.05 1.74 1.26
CA VAL A 61 -7.96 0.39 0.73
C VAL A 61 -9.26 -0.32 1.05
N TYR A 62 -9.83 -0.98 0.06
CA TYR A 62 -11.05 -1.76 0.21
C TYR A 62 -10.70 -3.24 0.23
N PHE A 63 -11.31 -3.98 1.17
CA PHE A 63 -11.07 -5.40 1.36
C PHE A 63 -12.35 -6.20 1.15
N THR A 64 -12.19 -7.40 0.61
CA THR A 64 -13.21 -8.45 0.67
C THR A 64 -12.68 -9.56 1.56
N ALA A 65 -13.49 -10.02 2.51
CA ALA A 65 -13.10 -11.05 3.48
C ALA A 65 -14.30 -11.95 3.81
N PRO A 66 -14.07 -13.23 4.18
CA PRO A 66 -15.11 -14.07 4.75
C PRO A 66 -15.67 -13.47 6.04
N THR A 67 -16.96 -13.66 6.30
CA THR A 67 -17.64 -13.12 7.49
C THR A 67 -16.94 -13.53 8.79
N GLY A 68 -16.69 -12.57 9.67
CA GLY A 68 -16.02 -12.80 10.97
C GLY A 68 -14.49 -12.87 10.89
N THR A 69 -13.89 -12.72 9.70
CA THR A 69 -12.44 -12.69 9.54
C THR A 69 -11.86 -11.37 10.06
N THR A 70 -10.86 -11.46 10.93
CA THR A 70 -10.05 -10.30 11.30
C THR A 70 -9.07 -9.99 10.19
N ILE A 71 -9.03 -8.74 9.71
CA ILE A 71 -8.12 -8.31 8.66
C ILE A 71 -6.82 -7.82 9.32
N SER A 72 -5.72 -8.48 9.00
CA SER A 72 -4.35 -8.10 9.40
C SER A 72 -3.42 -8.13 8.19
N PHE A 73 -2.46 -7.19 8.16
CA PHE A 73 -1.41 -7.06 7.16
C PHE A 73 -0.30 -6.14 7.69
N SER A 74 0.81 -6.04 6.96
CA SER A 74 1.87 -5.06 7.18
C SER A 74 2.04 -4.21 5.93
N GLU A 75 2.12 -2.89 6.09
CA GLU A 75 2.32 -1.97 4.98
C GLU A 75 3.80 -1.71 4.70
N SER A 76 4.16 -1.70 3.41
CA SER A 76 5.46 -1.22 2.94
C SER A 76 5.26 -0.19 1.83
N LEU A 77 5.83 1.01 2.00
CA LEU A 77 5.88 2.04 0.96
C LEU A 77 7.14 1.87 0.11
N TYR A 78 6.99 1.87 -1.21
CA TYR A 78 8.11 1.84 -2.15
C TYR A 78 8.05 3.03 -3.11
N GLN A 79 9.23 3.54 -3.43
CA GLN A 79 9.47 4.57 -4.45
C GLN A 79 10.46 4.04 -5.49
N GLY A 80 10.15 4.20 -6.77
CA GLY A 80 11.06 3.78 -7.86
C GLY A 80 10.35 3.49 -9.18
N ASP A 81 11.14 3.13 -10.19
CA ASP A 81 10.65 2.53 -11.43
C ASP A 81 10.51 1.02 -11.23
N PHE A 82 9.38 0.48 -11.65
CA PHE A 82 8.96 -0.87 -11.28
C PHE A 82 8.19 -1.56 -12.41
#